data_AF-A0ABD1RCJ0-F1
#
_entry.id   AF-A0ABD1RCJ0-F1
#
_cell.length_a   1.000
_cell.length_b   1.000
_cell.length_c   1.000
_cell.angle_alpha   90.00
_cell.angle_beta   90.00
_cell.angle_gamma   90.00
#
_symmetry.space_group_name_H-M   'P 1'
#
loop_
_entity.id
_entity.type
_entity.pdbx_description
1 polymer ?
#
loop_
_entity_poly.entity_id
_entity_poly.type
_entity_poly.pdbx_seq_one_letter_code
_entity_poly.pdbx_strand_id
1 'polypeptide(L)'
;MQEHKKLVVEASKSDKEHQQTLEGLQAAVDSMRTTYEQLQVNLRKFDSNVLQLTKQLDNANTAQKVIVEALEVDNIEKRRLQRRTEAEAEVTQLLGEKKEMEAKLESMETDFITNFHNTKAYTNFSDYFARMAHQEVLAALKDERPDLNFGPLRDRFPPPEAEDE
;
A
#
# COMPACT_ATOMS: atom_id res chain seq x y z
N MET A 1 33.54 112.40 8.37
CA MET A 1 34.01 111.45 7.32
C MET A 1 34.36 110.05 7.85
N GLN A 2 34.85 109.88 9.09
CA GLN A 2 35.20 108.54 9.62
C GLN A 2 33.99 107.65 9.94
N GLU A 3 32.89 108.19 10.48
CA GLU A 3 31.69 107.39 10.79
C GLU A 3 30.99 106.82 9.55
N HIS A 4 30.87 107.60 8.48
CA HIS A 4 30.29 107.12 7.22
C HIS A 4 31.09 105.96 6.61
N LYS A 5 32.43 105.97 6.72
CA LYS A 5 33.26 104.84 6.29
C LYS A 5 33.05 103.60 7.16
N LYS A 6 32.82 103.77 8.47
CA LYS A 6 32.60 102.66 9.39
C LYS A 6 31.25 101.96 9.14
N LEU A 7 30.18 102.74 8.95
CA LEU A 7 28.84 102.24 8.60
C LEU A 7 28.80 101.50 7.26
N VAL A 8 29.51 101.99 6.24
CA VAL A 8 29.60 101.32 4.92
C VAL A 8 30.36 99.99 5.00
N VAL A 9 31.39 99.91 5.86
CA VAL A 9 32.16 98.67 6.08
C VAL A 9 31.36 97.64 6.87
N GLU A 10 30.61 98.05 7.89
CA GLU A 10 29.72 97.15 8.67
C GLU A 10 28.57 96.62 7.82
N ALA A 11 27.93 97.46 7.01
CA ALA A 11 26.88 97.02 6.06
C ALA A 11 27.44 96.02 5.02
N SER A 12 28.61 96.30 4.44
CA SER A 12 29.26 95.38 3.49
C SER A 12 29.65 94.03 4.11
N LYS A 13 29.88 93.99 5.43
CA LYS A 13 30.24 92.76 6.16
C LYS A 13 28.99 91.92 6.45
N SER A 14 27.90 92.56 6.88
CA SER A 14 26.58 91.93 7.07
C SER A 14 26.05 91.32 5.76
N ASP A 15 26.20 92.02 4.63
CA ASP A 15 25.77 91.53 3.32
C ASP A 15 26.56 90.28 2.90
N LYS A 16 27.87 90.24 3.17
CA LYS A 16 28.71 89.05 2.90
C LYS A 16 28.31 87.84 3.75
N GLU A 17 28.00 88.06 5.04
CA GLU A 17 27.56 86.99 5.94
C GLU A 17 26.18 86.45 5.53
N HIS A 18 25.26 87.32 5.10
CA HIS A 18 23.98 86.90 4.52
C HIS A 18 24.15 86.12 3.23
N GLN A 19 25.03 86.58 2.33
CA GLN A 19 25.35 85.88 1.09
C GLN A 19 25.90 84.46 1.36
N GLN A 20 26.86 84.32 2.28
CA GLN A 20 27.41 83.01 2.67
C GLN A 20 26.36 82.09 3.30
N THR A 21 25.44 82.64 4.10
CA THR A 21 24.36 81.86 4.73
C THR A 21 23.39 81.33 3.67
N LEU A 22 23.04 82.16 2.68
CA LEU A 22 22.21 81.76 1.54
C LEU A 22 22.88 80.69 0.68
N GLU A 23 24.17 80.84 0.38
CA GLU A 23 24.95 79.85 -0.34
C GLU A 23 25.02 78.50 0.41
N GLY A 24 25.20 78.54 1.74
CA GLY A 24 25.18 77.35 2.58
C GLY A 24 23.82 76.64 2.63
N LEU A 25 22.73 77.40 2.71
CA LEU A 25 21.37 76.88 2.64
C LEU A 25 21.06 76.26 1.28
N GLN A 26 21.48 76.92 0.19
CA GLN A 26 21.30 76.41 -1.16
C GLN A 26 22.04 75.07 -1.36
N ALA A 27 23.30 74.98 -0.91
CA ALA A 27 24.06 73.74 -0.96
C ALA A 27 23.41 72.60 -0.16
N ALA A 28 22.82 72.90 1.01
CA ALA A 28 22.10 71.92 1.82
C ALA A 28 20.82 71.43 1.12
N VAL A 29 20.05 72.33 0.49
CA VAL A 29 18.85 71.98 -0.29
C VAL A 29 19.22 71.10 -1.49
N ASP A 30 20.27 71.45 -2.21
CA ASP A 30 20.73 70.66 -3.37
C ASP A 30 21.20 69.27 -2.93
N SER A 31 21.92 69.17 -1.81
CA SER A 31 22.33 67.88 -1.23
C SER A 31 21.14 67.01 -0.80
N MET A 32 20.14 67.61 -0.13
CA MET A 32 18.91 66.92 0.25
C MET A 32 18.14 66.43 -0.98
N ARG A 33 18.07 67.25 -2.03
CA ARG A 33 17.41 66.90 -3.29
C ARG A 33 18.09 65.69 -3.95
N THR A 34 19.42 65.70 -4.07
CA THR A 34 20.16 64.55 -4.62
C THR A 34 19.92 63.29 -3.79
N THR A 35 19.93 63.40 -2.47
CA THR A 35 19.66 62.26 -1.57
C THR A 35 18.25 61.71 -1.76
N TYR A 36 17.25 62.60 -1.91
CA TYR A 36 15.87 62.22 -2.15
C TYR A 36 15.69 61.52 -3.50
N GLU A 37 16.30 62.03 -4.57
CA GLU A 37 16.29 61.40 -5.89
C GLU A 37 16.95 60.02 -5.86
N GLN A 38 18.08 59.88 -5.16
CA GLN A 38 18.76 58.60 -4.95
C GLN A 38 17.87 57.61 -4.20
N LEU A 39 17.18 58.06 -3.16
CA LEU A 39 16.27 57.23 -2.38
C LEU A 39 15.08 56.77 -3.22
N GLN A 40 14.50 57.63 -4.05
CA GLN A 40 13.43 57.25 -4.97
C GLN A 40 13.87 56.17 -5.95
N VAL A 41 15.08 56.28 -6.52
CA VAL A 41 15.63 55.25 -7.41
C VAL A 41 15.79 53.92 -6.67
N ASN A 42 16.32 53.96 -5.44
CA ASN A 42 16.50 52.77 -4.63
C ASN A 42 15.16 52.13 -4.24
N LEU A 43 14.14 52.93 -3.93
CA LEU A 43 12.81 52.44 -3.61
C LEU A 43 12.19 51.69 -4.80
N ARG A 44 12.26 52.26 -6.01
CA ARG A 44 11.78 51.60 -7.23
C ARG A 44 12.50 50.28 -7.51
N LYS A 45 13.82 50.24 -7.29
CA LYS A 45 14.61 49.00 -7.42
C LYS A 45 14.18 47.96 -6.38
N PHE A 46 13.96 48.39 -5.15
CA PHE A 46 13.48 47.52 -4.08
C PHE A 46 12.10 46.94 -4.42
N ASP A 47 11.15 47.76 -4.85
CA ASP A 47 9.82 47.30 -5.27
C ASP A 47 9.89 46.30 -6.42
N SER A 48 10.74 46.57 -7.42
CA SER A 48 10.97 45.64 -8.53
C SER A 48 11.53 44.30 -8.05
N ASN A 49 12.48 44.32 -7.11
CA ASN A 49 13.07 43.11 -6.56
C ASN A 49 12.07 42.32 -5.73
N VAL A 50 11.26 42.98 -4.90
CA VAL A 50 10.19 42.34 -4.12
C VAL A 50 9.21 41.66 -5.06
N LEU A 51 8.78 42.33 -6.12
CA LEU A 51 7.83 41.76 -7.09
C LEU A 51 8.42 40.53 -7.80
N GLN A 52 9.72 40.57 -8.15
CA GLN A 52 10.40 39.43 -8.74
C GLN A 52 10.51 38.25 -7.77
N LEU A 53 10.87 38.51 -6.51
CA LEU A 53 10.99 37.47 -5.48
C LEU A 53 9.63 36.83 -5.16
N THR A 54 8.56 37.63 -5.08
CA THR A 54 7.20 37.11 -4.90
C THR A 54 6.82 36.16 -6.03
N LYS A 55 7.08 36.54 -7.28
CA LYS A 55 6.80 35.67 -8.44
C LYS A 55 7.62 34.37 -8.39
N GLN A 56 8.88 34.43 -7.96
CA GLN A 56 9.71 33.25 -7.80
C GLN A 56 9.18 32.33 -6.69
N LEU A 57 8.73 32.90 -5.58
CA LEU A 57 8.13 32.16 -4.48
C LEU A 57 6.83 31.48 -4.90
N ASP A 58 5.96 32.16 -5.63
CA ASP A 58 4.71 31.59 -6.14
C ASP A 58 4.96 30.41 -7.09
N ASN A 59 5.95 30.55 -7.98
CA ASN A 59 6.39 29.47 -8.86
C ASN A 59 6.95 28.28 -8.07
N ALA A 60 7.78 28.55 -7.05
CA ALA A 60 8.37 27.51 -6.20
C ALA A 60 7.29 26.75 -5.41
N ASN A 61 6.32 27.47 -4.83
CA ASN A 61 5.19 26.88 -4.13
C ASN A 61 4.34 25.99 -5.06
N THR A 62 4.10 26.45 -6.28
CA THR A 62 3.36 25.66 -7.28
C THR A 62 4.13 24.39 -7.65
N ALA A 63 5.43 24.50 -7.90
CA ALA A 63 6.28 23.34 -8.19
C ALA A 63 6.33 22.36 -7.01
N GLN A 64 6.45 22.86 -5.78
CA GLN A 64 6.42 22.04 -4.58
C GLN A 64 5.10 21.28 -4.45
N LYS A 65 3.97 21.93 -4.71
CA LYS A 65 2.65 21.28 -4.67
C LYS A 65 2.57 20.11 -5.65
N VAL A 66 3.01 20.32 -6.90
CA VAL A 66 3.04 19.26 -7.92
C VAL A 66 3.94 18.10 -7.50
N ILE A 67 5.10 18.37 -6.90
CA ILE A 67 6.02 17.33 -6.41
C ILE A 67 5.35 16.53 -5.27
N VAL A 68 4.70 17.20 -4.33
CA VAL A 68 4.00 16.54 -3.22
C VAL A 68 2.88 15.65 -3.75
N GLU A 69 2.03 16.14 -4.66
CA GLU A 69 0.96 15.35 -5.27
C GLU A 69 1.51 14.11 -6.02
N ALA A 70 2.62 14.27 -6.75
CA ALA A 70 3.27 13.15 -7.44
C ALA A 70 3.81 12.09 -6.45
N LEU A 71 4.42 12.53 -5.34
CA LEU A 71 4.93 11.64 -4.29
C LEU A 71 3.80 10.92 -3.54
N GLU A 72 2.64 11.56 -3.36
CA GLU A 72 1.47 10.93 -2.77
C GLU A 72 0.93 9.81 -3.66
N VAL A 73 0.82 10.06 -4.97
CA VAL A 73 0.40 9.04 -5.96
C VAL A 73 1.37 7.87 -5.99
N ASP A 74 2.68 8.14 -6.04
CA ASP A 74 3.71 7.08 -6.05
C ASP A 74 3.64 6.23 -4.76
N ASN A 75 3.47 6.86 -3.59
CA ASN A 75 3.30 6.14 -2.34
C ASN A 75 2.04 5.25 -2.31
N ILE A 76 0.93 5.72 -2.87
CA ILE A 76 -0.30 4.93 -2.99
C ILE A 76 -0.04 3.70 -3.86
N GLU A 77 0.61 3.89 -5.01
CA GLU A 77 0.90 2.82 -5.96
C GLU A 77 1.88 1.80 -5.36
N LYS A 78 2.92 2.26 -4.66
CA LYS A 78 3.86 1.41 -3.94
C LYS A 78 3.16 0.53 -2.90
N ARG A 79 2.23 1.09 -2.11
CA ARG A 79 1.44 0.31 -1.14
C ARG A 79 0.47 -0.67 -1.80
N ARG A 80 -0.05 -0.35 -3.00
CA ARG A 80 -0.87 -1.29 -3.78
C ARG A 80 -0.03 -2.45 -4.29
N LEU A 81 1.15 -2.16 -4.83
CA LEU A 81 2.05 -3.19 -5.35
C LEU A 81 2.50 -4.13 -4.24
N GLN A 82 2.89 -3.59 -3.08
CA GLN A 82 3.26 -4.40 -1.92
C GLN A 82 2.15 -5.36 -1.50
N ARG A 83 0.91 -4.88 -1.38
CA ARG A 83 -0.25 -5.74 -1.06
C ARG A 83 -0.51 -6.82 -2.11
N ARG A 84 -0.29 -6.53 -3.39
CA ARG A 84 -0.40 -7.54 -4.45
C ARG A 84 0.67 -8.61 -4.31
N THR A 85 1.92 -8.22 -4.09
CA THR A 85 3.03 -9.16 -3.90
C THR A 85 2.83 -10.04 -2.67
N GLU A 86 2.34 -9.45 -1.57
CA GLU A 86 1.99 -10.21 -0.36
C GLU A 86 0.87 -11.23 -0.64
N ALA A 87 -0.21 -10.82 -1.33
CA ALA A 87 -1.30 -11.71 -1.72
C ALA A 87 -0.85 -12.83 -2.68
N GLU A 88 0.02 -12.51 -3.64
CA GLU A 88 0.58 -13.50 -4.58
C GLU A 88 1.45 -14.54 -3.84
N ALA A 89 2.22 -14.10 -2.84
CA ALA A 89 3.00 -15.00 -1.99
C ALA A 89 2.09 -15.93 -1.17
N GLU A 90 1.02 -15.41 -0.58
CA GLU A 90 0.03 -16.19 0.17
C GLU A 90 -0.66 -17.23 -0.74
N VAL A 91 -1.10 -16.83 -1.94
CA VAL A 91 -1.69 -17.76 -2.91
C VAL A 91 -0.72 -18.87 -3.30
N THR A 92 0.55 -18.54 -3.49
CA THR A 92 1.59 -19.52 -3.85
C THR A 92 1.81 -20.52 -2.72
N GLN A 93 1.83 -20.06 -1.47
CA GLN A 93 1.93 -20.92 -0.30
C GLN A 93 0.71 -21.86 -0.19
N LEU A 94 -0.51 -21.32 -0.24
CA LEU A 94 -1.75 -22.11 -0.17
C LEU A 94 -1.83 -23.15 -1.29
N LEU A 95 -1.36 -22.82 -2.49
CA LEU A 95 -1.30 -23.77 -3.60
C LEU A 95 -0.30 -24.91 -3.32
N GLY A 96 0.83 -24.61 -2.67
CA GLY A 96 1.79 -25.62 -2.22
C GLY A 96 1.19 -26.55 -1.17
N GLU A 97 0.57 -25.98 -0.13
CA GLU A 97 -0.10 -26.73 0.94
C GLU A 97 -1.23 -27.60 0.38
N LYS A 98 -2.02 -27.08 -0.56
CA LYS A 98 -3.07 -27.83 -1.24
C LYS A 98 -2.51 -29.06 -1.97
N LYS A 99 -1.43 -28.88 -2.75
CA LYS A 99 -0.78 -29.99 -3.46
C LYS A 99 -0.23 -31.05 -2.50
N GLU A 100 0.32 -30.63 -1.37
CA GLU A 100 0.81 -31.58 -0.36
C GLU A 100 -0.36 -32.36 0.27
N MET A 101 -1.48 -31.70 0.56
CA MET A 101 -2.68 -32.39 1.06
C MET A 101 -3.26 -33.35 0.03
N GLU A 102 -3.34 -32.96 -1.24
CA GLU A 102 -3.78 -33.83 -2.34
C GLU A 102 -2.87 -35.06 -2.43
N ALA A 103 -1.55 -34.89 -2.40
CA ALA A 103 -0.61 -36.01 -2.43
C ALA A 103 -0.74 -36.95 -1.22
N LYS A 104 -0.96 -36.40 -0.02
CA LYS A 104 -1.22 -37.21 1.19
C LYS A 104 -2.53 -37.97 1.08
N LEU A 105 -3.57 -37.35 0.54
CA LEU A 105 -4.86 -37.99 0.30
C LEU A 105 -4.72 -39.14 -0.69
N GLU A 106 -4.08 -38.90 -1.84
CA GLU A 106 -3.81 -39.93 -2.85
C GLU A 106 -2.99 -41.10 -2.27
N SER A 107 -1.97 -40.81 -1.44
CA SER A 107 -1.20 -41.83 -0.74
C SER A 107 -2.08 -42.64 0.21
N MET A 108 -2.92 -41.98 1.01
CA MET A 108 -3.81 -42.65 1.96
C MET A 108 -4.86 -43.51 1.25
N GLU A 109 -5.43 -43.03 0.15
CA GLU A 109 -6.36 -43.79 -0.70
C GLU A 109 -5.67 -45.01 -1.31
N THR A 110 -4.46 -44.84 -1.84
CA THR A 110 -3.67 -45.94 -2.40
C THR A 110 -3.34 -46.98 -1.35
N ASP A 111 -2.93 -46.55 -0.15
CA ASP A 111 -2.65 -47.43 0.98
C ASP A 111 -3.91 -48.19 1.42
N PHE A 112 -5.07 -47.50 1.46
CA PHE A 112 -6.35 -48.13 1.77
C PHE A 112 -6.73 -49.19 0.74
N ILE A 113 -6.66 -48.87 -0.55
CA ILE A 113 -7.00 -49.81 -1.64
C ILE A 113 -6.05 -51.02 -1.62
N THR A 114 -4.75 -50.77 -1.51
CA THR A 114 -3.72 -51.84 -1.51
C THR A 114 -3.91 -52.79 -0.34
N ASN A 115 -4.31 -52.26 0.82
CA ASN A 115 -4.51 -53.03 2.04
C ASN A 115 -5.97 -53.36 2.32
N PHE A 116 -6.89 -53.14 1.38
CA PHE A 116 -8.32 -53.32 1.60
C PHE A 116 -8.63 -54.74 2.09
N HIS A 117 -7.99 -55.75 1.52
CA HIS A 117 -8.14 -57.15 1.91
C HIS A 117 -7.73 -57.46 3.35
N ASN A 118 -6.90 -56.61 3.96
CA ASN A 118 -6.46 -56.73 5.34
C ASN A 118 -7.38 -55.96 6.31
N THR A 119 -8.44 -55.31 5.81
CA THR A 119 -9.37 -54.55 6.64
C THR A 119 -10.52 -55.41 7.14
N LYS A 120 -11.06 -55.03 8.31
CA LYS A 120 -12.31 -55.64 8.82
C LYS A 120 -13.48 -55.50 7.85
N ALA A 121 -13.52 -54.40 7.09
CA ALA A 121 -14.57 -54.19 6.08
C ALA A 121 -14.52 -55.28 5.00
N TYR A 122 -13.34 -55.65 4.51
CA TYR A 122 -13.21 -56.76 3.58
C TYR A 122 -13.54 -58.11 4.21
N THR A 123 -13.10 -58.36 5.45
CA THR A 123 -13.46 -59.60 6.16
C THR A 123 -14.98 -59.75 6.29
N ASN A 124 -15.67 -58.71 6.75
CA ASN A 124 -17.12 -58.70 6.87
C ASN A 124 -17.80 -58.90 5.51
N PHE A 125 -17.35 -58.18 4.48
CA PHE A 125 -17.85 -58.32 3.11
C PHE A 125 -17.67 -59.76 2.58
N SER A 126 -16.46 -60.31 2.70
CA SER A 126 -16.13 -61.66 2.23
C SER A 126 -16.97 -62.72 2.96
N ASP A 127 -17.11 -62.59 4.28
CA ASP A 127 -17.90 -63.52 5.10
C ASP A 127 -19.39 -63.48 4.73
N TYR A 128 -19.94 -62.28 4.50
CA TYR A 128 -21.33 -62.10 4.06
C TYR A 128 -21.58 -62.81 2.73
N PHE A 129 -20.75 -62.56 1.71
CA PHE A 129 -20.91 -63.17 0.38
C PHE A 129 -20.67 -64.68 0.39
N ALA A 130 -19.72 -65.17 1.20
CA ALA A 130 -19.52 -66.60 1.39
C ALA A 130 -20.77 -67.26 1.99
N ARG A 131 -21.40 -66.63 3.01
CA ARG A 131 -22.67 -67.11 3.58
C ARG A 131 -23.81 -67.09 2.56
N MET A 132 -23.94 -66.03 1.76
CA MET A 132 -24.91 -65.96 0.66
C MET A 132 -24.74 -67.11 -0.33
N ALA A 133 -23.51 -67.33 -0.83
CA ALA A 133 -23.22 -68.41 -1.77
C ALA A 133 -23.55 -69.80 -1.18
N HIS A 134 -23.26 -70.01 0.11
CA HIS A 134 -23.67 -71.25 0.78
C HIS A 134 -25.19 -71.43 0.81
N GLN A 135 -25.97 -70.36 1.03
CA GLN A 135 -27.44 -70.44 0.98
C GLN A 135 -27.94 -70.79 -0.42
N GLU A 136 -27.38 -70.20 -1.47
CA GLU A 136 -27.76 -70.49 -2.86
C GLU A 136 -27.51 -71.96 -3.20
N VAL A 137 -26.34 -72.49 -2.85
CA VAL A 137 -26.00 -73.91 -3.05
C VAL A 137 -26.94 -74.82 -2.26
N LEU A 138 -27.25 -74.49 -1.00
CA LEU A 138 -28.18 -75.27 -0.19
C LEU A 138 -29.61 -75.22 -0.71
N ALA A 139 -30.03 -74.10 -1.31
CA ALA A 139 -31.33 -73.99 -1.96
C ALA A 139 -31.39 -74.88 -3.21
N ALA A 140 -30.39 -74.78 -4.11
CA ALA A 140 -30.30 -75.60 -5.31
C ALA A 140 -30.23 -77.10 -4.98
N LEU A 141 -29.41 -77.49 -3.99
CA LEU A 141 -29.33 -78.89 -3.55
C LEU A 141 -30.63 -79.40 -2.96
N LYS A 142 -31.40 -78.57 -2.25
CA LYS A 142 -32.70 -78.98 -1.73
C LYS A 142 -33.71 -79.24 -2.86
N ASP A 143 -33.65 -78.45 -3.93
CA ASP A 143 -34.54 -78.58 -5.08
C ASP A 143 -34.23 -79.84 -5.91
N GLU A 144 -32.95 -80.16 -6.13
CA GLU A 144 -32.54 -81.38 -6.83
C GLU A 144 -32.69 -82.64 -5.95
N ARG A 145 -32.31 -82.47 -4.69
CA ARG A 145 -32.12 -83.37 -3.54
C ARG A 145 -33.20 -83.65 -2.51
N PRO A 146 -34.53 -83.53 -2.74
CA PRO A 146 -35.47 -83.28 -1.64
C PRO A 146 -35.56 -84.40 -0.60
N ASP A 147 -35.07 -85.60 -0.95
CA ASP A 147 -34.95 -86.79 -0.10
C ASP A 147 -33.86 -86.69 0.98
N LEU A 148 -32.89 -85.78 0.84
CA LEU A 148 -31.77 -85.63 1.77
C LEU A 148 -32.06 -84.58 2.86
N ASN A 149 -31.62 -84.86 4.09
CA ASN A 149 -31.73 -83.92 5.20
C ASN A 149 -30.56 -82.92 5.21
N PHE A 150 -30.83 -81.68 4.80
CA PHE A 150 -29.85 -80.59 4.80
C PHE A 150 -29.83 -79.77 6.09
N GLY A 151 -30.61 -80.12 7.12
CA GLY A 151 -30.66 -79.42 8.41
C GLY A 151 -29.27 -79.20 9.04
N PRO A 152 -28.43 -80.24 9.18
CA PRO A 152 -27.08 -80.09 9.74
C PRO A 152 -26.17 -79.15 8.93
N LEU A 153 -26.39 -79.05 7.61
CA LEU A 153 -25.64 -78.13 6.76
C LEU A 153 -26.13 -76.69 6.90
N ARG A 154 -27.43 -76.48 7.13
CA ARG A 154 -28.00 -75.16 7.44
C ARG A 154 -27.55 -74.62 8.78
N ASP A 155 -27.43 -75.48 9.79
CA ASP A 155 -26.91 -75.08 11.12
C ASP A 155 -25.42 -74.71 11.05
N ARG A 156 -24.66 -75.40 10.18
CA ARG A 156 -23.23 -75.13 9.97
C ARG A 156 -22.97 -73.89 9.11
N PHE A 157 -23.86 -73.60 8.18
CA PHE A 157 -23.79 -72.44 7.29
C PHE A 157 -25.07 -71.62 7.46
N PRO A 158 -25.16 -70.80 8.51
CA PRO A 158 -26.32 -69.96 8.74
C PRO A 158 -26.45 -68.89 7.65
N PRO A 159 -27.67 -68.35 7.43
CA PRO A 159 -27.87 -67.21 6.55
C PRO A 159 -27.02 -66.01 7.00
N PRO A 160 -26.70 -65.08 6.10
CA PRO A 160 -26.15 -63.80 6.52
C PRO A 160 -27.15 -63.09 7.45
N GLU A 161 -26.64 -62.49 8.52
CA GLU A 161 -27.42 -61.62 9.38
C GLU A 161 -27.67 -60.31 8.61
N ALA A 162 -28.92 -59.82 8.60
CA ALA A 162 -29.18 -58.47 8.13
C ALA A 162 -28.56 -57.52 9.16
N GLU A 163 -27.60 -56.68 8.74
CA GLU A 163 -27.15 -55.59 9.61
C GLU A 163 -28.36 -54.65 9.80
N ASP A 164 -28.84 -54.54 11.04
CA ASP A 164 -29.83 -53.52 11.42
C ASP A 164 -29.22 -52.13 11.13
N GLU A 165 -29.85 -51.37 10.24
CA GLU A 165 -29.52 -49.96 9.93
C GLU A 165 -29.66 -49.03 11.15
#